data_AF-A0A356Z8F4-F1
#
_entry.id   AF-A0A356Z8F4-F1
#
_cell.length_a   1.000
_cell.length_b   1.000
_cell.length_c   1.000
_cell.angle_alpha   90.00
_cell.angle_beta   90.00
_cell.angle_gamma   90.00
#
_symmetry.space_group_name_H-M   'P 1'
#
loop_
_entity.id
_entity.type
_entity.pdbx_description
1 polymer ?
#
loop_
_entity_poly.entity_id
_entity_poly.type
_entity_poly.pdbx_seq_one_letter_code
_entity_poly.pdbx_strand_id
1 'polypeptide(L)'
;MAEEMRIVLRNYGKIDPLKIDDYIAAGGYNSLNKARSMDRMAVIDEVKKSNLRGRGGAGFNCGQKWAFAYQAASDIKYVICNADEGEPGTYKDRMIMENDPQTLLEGMAICAYAIGSNKGYIYCRGEYPEVIDLLKEAIDQAKSKGVLGDFDVEVRSGAGAYVCG
;
A
#
# COMPACT_ATOMS: atom_id res chain seq x y z
N MET A 1 9.80 -12.03 27.81
CA MET A 1 9.94 -11.13 26.65
C MET A 1 8.54 -10.87 26.11
N ALA A 2 8.21 -9.64 25.70
CA ALA A 2 6.92 -9.39 25.06
C ALA A 2 6.86 -10.18 23.75
N GLU A 3 5.75 -10.86 23.49
CA GLU A 3 5.53 -11.58 22.23
C GLU A 3 5.28 -10.58 21.11
N GLU A 4 5.97 -10.74 19.98
CA GLU A 4 5.85 -9.86 18.83
C GLU A 4 4.55 -10.16 18.06
N MET A 5 3.65 -9.18 17.96
CA MET A 5 2.45 -9.29 17.12
C MET A 5 2.73 -8.77 15.70
N ARG A 6 2.96 -9.70 14.75
CA ARG A 6 3.20 -9.36 13.34
C ARG A 6 1.90 -9.18 12.56
N ILE A 7 1.47 -7.93 12.39
CA ILE A 7 0.31 -7.60 11.54
C ILE A 7 0.76 -7.30 10.10
N VAL A 8 1.61 -6.29 9.93
CA VAL A 8 2.10 -5.88 8.60
C VAL A 8 3.11 -6.90 8.05
N LEU A 9 3.95 -7.47 8.91
CA LEU A 9 4.93 -8.51 8.57
C LEU A 9 4.39 -9.94 8.75
N ARG A 10 3.08 -10.15 8.71
CA ARG A 10 2.45 -11.46 8.98
C ARG A 10 2.94 -12.57 8.04
N ASN A 11 3.33 -12.21 6.83
CA ASN A 11 3.80 -13.09 5.76
C ASN A 11 5.34 -13.22 5.70
N TYR A 12 6.09 -12.44 6.47
CA TYR A 12 7.55 -12.45 6.45
C TYR A 12 8.08 -13.86 6.75
N GLY A 13 8.85 -14.40 5.81
CA GLY A 13 9.42 -15.75 5.88
C GLY A 13 8.43 -16.91 5.67
N LYS A 14 7.19 -16.61 5.22
CA LYS A 14 6.13 -17.62 5.01
C LYS A 14 5.66 -17.75 3.56
N ILE A 15 5.94 -16.75 2.73
CA ILE A 15 5.62 -16.73 1.29
C ILE A 15 6.88 -16.42 0.49
N ASP A 16 6.90 -16.82 -0.78
CA ASP A 16 7.85 -16.28 -1.75
C ASP A 16 7.37 -14.88 -2.21
N PRO A 17 8.08 -13.79 -1.89
CA PRO A 17 7.66 -12.43 -2.24
C PRO A 17 7.59 -12.18 -3.75
N LEU A 18 8.24 -13.02 -4.56
CA LEU A 18 8.23 -12.94 -6.02
C LEU A 18 7.08 -13.71 -6.66
N LYS A 19 6.22 -14.37 -5.88
CA LYS A 19 5.08 -15.15 -6.40
C LYS A 19 3.77 -14.66 -5.80
N ILE A 20 2.96 -13.99 -6.62
CA ILE A 20 1.61 -13.58 -6.25
C ILE A 20 0.72 -14.76 -5.80
N ASP A 21 0.94 -15.96 -6.33
CA ASP A 21 0.14 -17.13 -5.97
C ASP A 21 0.36 -17.55 -4.52
N ASP A 22 1.57 -17.38 -3.96
CA ASP A 22 1.84 -17.62 -2.53
C ASP A 22 1.09 -16.60 -1.65
N TYR A 23 1.04 -15.33 -2.08
CA TYR A 23 0.27 -14.28 -1.40
C TYR A 23 -1.24 -14.59 -1.42
N ILE A 24 -1.78 -15.00 -2.57
CA ILE A 24 -3.19 -15.40 -2.71
C ILE A 24 -3.50 -16.63 -1.85
N ALA A 25 -2.63 -17.65 -1.86
CA ALA A 25 -2.80 -18.85 -1.05
C ALA A 25 -2.77 -18.54 0.46
N ALA A 26 -2.02 -17.53 0.88
CA ALA A 26 -2.02 -16.99 2.24
C ALA A 26 -3.26 -16.12 2.58
N GLY A 27 -4.23 -16.01 1.66
CA GLY A 27 -5.46 -15.24 1.83
C GLY A 27 -5.37 -13.78 1.38
N GLY A 28 -4.36 -13.42 0.60
CA GLY A 28 -4.20 -12.11 -0.03
C GLY A 28 -5.38 -11.71 -0.91
N TYR A 29 -5.65 -10.41 -1.01
CA TYR A 29 -6.78 -9.80 -1.73
C TYR A 29 -8.19 -10.08 -1.18
N ASN A 30 -8.33 -10.94 -0.16
CA ASN A 30 -9.62 -11.14 0.51
C ASN A 30 -10.12 -9.85 1.18
N SER A 31 -9.22 -9.01 1.70
CA SER A 31 -9.61 -7.73 2.32
C SER A 31 -10.03 -6.71 1.27
N LEU A 32 -9.38 -6.70 0.12
CA LEU A 32 -9.79 -5.89 -1.03
C LEU A 32 -11.17 -6.29 -1.55
N ASN A 33 -11.44 -7.59 -1.68
CA ASN A 33 -12.76 -8.10 -2.10
C ASN A 33 -13.84 -7.69 -1.11
N LYS A 34 -13.57 -7.83 0.20
CA LYS A 34 -14.47 -7.36 1.25
C LYS A 34 -14.70 -5.85 1.15
N ALA A 35 -13.66 -5.05 1.00
CA ALA A 35 -13.78 -3.60 0.87
C ALA A 35 -14.67 -3.21 -0.33
N ARG A 36 -14.51 -3.88 -1.47
CA ARG A 36 -15.32 -3.65 -2.69
C ARG A 36 -16.79 -4.03 -2.55
N SER A 37 -17.12 -4.94 -1.63
CA SER A 37 -18.50 -5.31 -1.29
C SER A 37 -19.19 -4.36 -0.29
N MET A 38 -18.44 -3.41 0.28
CA MET A 38 -18.95 -2.44 1.24
C MET A 38 -19.10 -1.07 0.58
N ASP A 39 -20.01 -0.23 1.09
CA ASP A 39 -20.02 1.17 0.69
C ASP A 39 -18.68 1.84 1.01
N ARG A 40 -18.19 2.71 0.11
CA ARG A 40 -16.91 3.42 0.27
C ARG A 40 -16.79 4.14 1.62
N MET A 41 -17.86 4.81 2.05
CA MET A 41 -17.89 5.45 3.37
C MET A 41 -17.80 4.45 4.53
N ALA A 42 -18.38 3.25 4.40
CA ALA A 42 -18.25 2.21 5.41
C ALA A 42 -16.79 1.71 5.53
N VAL A 43 -16.07 1.62 4.41
CA VAL A 43 -14.63 1.29 4.42
C VAL A 43 -13.84 2.39 5.15
N ILE A 44 -14.12 3.66 4.85
CA ILE A 44 -13.47 4.82 5.51
C ILE A 44 -13.75 4.81 7.01
N ASP A 45 -15.00 4.54 7.41
CA ASP A 45 -15.39 4.47 8.81
C ASP A 45 -14.73 3.31 9.55
N GLU A 46 -14.52 2.17 8.90
CA GLU A 46 -13.76 1.04 9.48
C GLU A 46 -12.31 1.45 9.78
N VAL A 47 -11.64 2.12 8.83
CA VAL A 47 -10.28 2.64 9.04
C VAL A 47 -10.26 3.70 10.13
N LYS A 48 -11.28 4.57 10.20
CA LYS A 48 -11.39 5.57 11.26
C LYS A 48 -11.57 4.93 12.63
N LYS A 49 -12.43 3.91 12.76
CA LYS A 49 -12.66 3.12 13.98
C LYS A 49 -11.43 2.35 14.43
N SER A 50 -10.61 1.87 13.50
CA SER A 50 -9.33 1.20 13.81
C SER A 50 -8.31 2.11 14.49
N ASN A 51 -8.54 3.43 14.47
CA ASN A 51 -7.62 4.45 14.97
C ASN A 51 -6.22 4.38 14.33
N LEU A 52 -6.15 3.91 13.07
CA LEU A 52 -4.90 3.91 12.31
C LEU A 52 -4.37 5.34 12.16
N ARG A 53 -3.15 5.57 12.66
CA ARG A 53 -2.43 6.84 12.53
C ARG A 53 -1.36 6.73 11.43
N GLY A 54 -1.03 7.85 10.80
CA GLY A 54 0.02 7.94 9.79
C GLY A 54 1.37 7.46 10.33
N ARG A 55 1.99 6.51 9.61
CA ARG A 55 3.24 5.85 10.02
C ARG A 55 4.51 6.46 9.42
N GLY A 56 4.38 7.51 8.62
CA GLY A 56 5.50 8.34 8.14
C GLY A 56 5.87 9.48 9.09
N GLY A 57 5.64 9.34 10.41
CA GLY A 57 6.03 10.34 11.42
C GLY A 57 4.93 11.33 11.84
N ALA A 58 4.15 11.88 10.90
CA ALA A 58 3.15 12.93 11.23
C ALA A 58 1.99 12.48 12.15
N GLY A 59 1.67 11.18 12.19
CA GLY A 59 0.69 10.64 13.12
C GLY A 59 -0.76 11.11 12.94
N PHE A 60 -1.13 11.68 11.79
CA PHE A 60 -2.52 12.09 11.52
C PHE A 60 -3.47 10.87 11.42
N ASN A 61 -4.75 11.01 11.77
CA ASN A 61 -5.73 9.91 11.66
C ASN A 61 -5.98 9.55 10.19
N CYS A 62 -5.69 8.30 9.82
CA CYS A 62 -5.73 7.83 8.44
C CYS A 62 -7.17 7.86 7.87
N GLY A 63 -8.15 7.37 8.62
CA GLY A 63 -9.56 7.37 8.19
C GLY A 63 -10.10 8.78 7.98
N GLN A 64 -9.72 9.73 8.83
CA GLN A 64 -10.08 11.14 8.65
C GLN A 64 -9.43 11.74 7.39
N LYS A 65 -8.17 11.39 7.09
CA LYS A 65 -7.49 11.80 5.85
C LYS A 65 -8.22 11.26 4.62
N TRP A 66 -8.64 10.00 4.65
CA TRP A 66 -9.40 9.37 3.55
C TRP A 66 -10.77 10.02 3.37
N ALA A 67 -11.47 10.36 4.46
CA ALA A 67 -12.75 11.06 4.40
C ALA A 67 -12.64 12.41 3.66
N PHE A 68 -11.59 13.19 3.93
CA PHE A 68 -11.36 14.44 3.21
C PHE A 68 -11.14 14.22 1.71
N ALA A 69 -10.33 13.21 1.34
CA ALA A 69 -10.09 12.87 -0.06
C ALA A 69 -11.36 12.36 -0.77
N TYR A 70 -12.19 11.58 -0.08
CA TYR A 70 -13.47 11.12 -0.60
C TYR A 70 -14.46 12.27 -0.82
N GLN A 71 -14.54 13.22 0.11
CA GLN A 71 -15.45 14.37 0.05
C GLN A 71 -15.04 15.43 -0.97
N ALA A 72 -13.75 15.50 -1.34
CA ALA A 72 -13.29 16.43 -2.36
C ALA A 72 -13.99 16.16 -3.70
N ALA A 73 -14.64 17.18 -4.25
CA ALA A 73 -15.28 17.13 -5.56
C ALA A 73 -14.22 17.19 -6.66
N SER A 74 -13.95 16.05 -7.29
CA SER A 74 -13.03 15.93 -8.41
C SER A 74 -13.35 14.66 -9.19
N ASP A 75 -13.29 14.75 -10.52
CA ASP A 75 -13.45 13.60 -11.41
C ASP A 75 -12.26 12.64 -11.33
N ILE A 76 -11.09 13.15 -10.94
CA ILE A 76 -9.85 12.40 -10.84
C ILE A 76 -9.27 12.54 -9.43
N LYS A 77 -8.91 11.39 -8.85
CA LYS A 77 -8.24 11.29 -7.55
C LYS A 77 -7.05 10.35 -7.69
N TYR A 78 -6.08 10.49 -6.79
CA TYR A 78 -4.85 9.72 -6.82
C TYR A 78 -4.55 9.12 -5.44
N VAL A 79 -3.92 7.94 -5.44
CA VAL A 79 -3.30 7.35 -4.25
C VAL A 79 -1.79 7.41 -4.41
N ILE A 80 -1.10 8.10 -3.51
CA ILE A 80 0.37 8.18 -3.53
C ILE A 80 0.90 7.42 -2.32
N CYS A 81 1.69 6.38 -2.58
CA CYS A 81 2.53 5.74 -1.58
C CYS A 81 3.87 6.47 -1.53
N ASN A 82 4.18 7.03 -0.36
CA ASN A 82 5.50 7.58 -0.07
C ASN A 82 6.39 6.45 0.44
N ALA A 83 7.33 6.01 -0.39
CA ALA A 83 8.32 4.99 -0.12
C ALA A 83 9.75 5.56 -0.27
N ASP A 84 9.95 6.84 0.08
CA ASP A 84 11.26 7.49 0.03
C ASP A 84 12.18 7.03 1.18
N GLU A 85 11.63 6.66 2.34
CA GLU A 85 12.33 6.14 3.53
C GLU A 85 13.74 6.76 3.75
N GLY A 86 13.81 8.10 3.67
CA GLY A 86 15.07 8.85 3.71
C GLY A 86 15.70 8.99 5.10
N GLU A 87 14.93 8.76 6.17
CA GLU A 87 15.36 8.98 7.55
C GLU A 87 16.44 7.96 7.98
N PRO A 88 17.59 8.42 8.49
CA PRO A 88 18.65 7.51 8.95
C PRO A 88 18.17 6.50 9.99
N GLY A 89 18.54 5.23 9.81
CA GLY A 89 18.16 4.15 10.71
C GLY A 89 16.78 3.54 10.44
N THR A 90 16.06 4.02 9.42
CA THR A 90 14.79 3.42 8.98
C THR A 90 15.00 2.46 7.81
N TYR A 91 14.30 1.33 7.88
CA TYR A 91 14.27 0.28 6.85
C TYR A 91 12.96 -0.53 6.92
N LYS A 92 11.95 0.00 7.63
CA LYS A 92 10.67 -0.69 7.89
C LYS A 92 9.83 -0.78 6.61
N ASP A 93 9.88 0.23 5.74
CA ASP A 93 9.10 0.27 4.50
C ASP A 93 9.78 -0.63 3.48
N ARG A 94 11.11 -0.55 3.37
CA ARG A 94 11.93 -1.50 2.60
C ARG A 94 11.60 -2.95 2.95
N MET A 95 11.55 -3.29 4.24
CA MET A 95 11.23 -4.66 4.68
C MET A 95 9.86 -5.14 4.21
N ILE A 96 8.86 -4.27 4.13
CA ILE A 96 7.54 -4.63 3.60
C ILE A 96 7.63 -4.85 2.10
N MET A 97 8.23 -3.91 1.37
CA MET A 97 8.31 -3.97 -0.08
C MET A 97 9.11 -5.18 -0.57
N GLU A 98 10.20 -5.54 0.11
CA GLU A 98 11.04 -6.69 -0.28
C GLU A 98 10.39 -8.05 0.03
N ASN A 99 9.56 -8.14 1.07
CA ASN A 99 9.10 -9.43 1.60
C ASN A 99 7.60 -9.68 1.42
N ASP A 100 6.82 -8.65 1.11
CA ASP A 100 5.39 -8.74 0.85
C ASP A 100 4.91 -7.54 0.00
N PRO A 101 5.39 -7.38 -1.24
CA PRO A 101 5.00 -6.26 -2.09
C PRO A 101 3.49 -6.24 -2.37
N GLN A 102 2.86 -7.43 -2.44
CA GLN A 102 1.44 -7.53 -2.71
C GLN A 102 0.58 -6.97 -1.58
N THR A 103 1.03 -7.02 -0.30
CA THR A 103 0.29 -6.35 0.78
C THR A 103 0.27 -4.83 0.66
N LEU A 104 1.30 -4.22 0.07
CA LEU A 104 1.31 -2.79 -0.23
C LEU A 104 0.28 -2.49 -1.33
N LEU A 105 0.30 -3.26 -2.43
CA LEU A 105 -0.63 -3.09 -3.55
C LEU A 105 -2.09 -3.30 -3.13
N GLU A 106 -2.37 -4.32 -2.31
CA GLU A 106 -3.72 -4.54 -1.76
C GLU A 106 -4.18 -3.34 -0.92
N GLY A 107 -3.32 -2.83 -0.04
CA GLY A 107 -3.62 -1.64 0.77
C GLY A 107 -3.88 -0.39 -0.06
N MET A 108 -3.09 -0.17 -1.12
CA MET A 108 -3.29 0.93 -2.06
C MET A 108 -4.60 0.80 -2.82
N ALA A 109 -4.96 -0.41 -3.27
CA ALA A 109 -6.21 -0.66 -3.97
C ALA A 109 -7.44 -0.47 -3.06
N ILE A 110 -7.35 -0.85 -1.78
CA ILE A 110 -8.39 -0.58 -0.78
C ILE A 110 -8.58 0.94 -0.59
N CYS A 111 -7.47 1.68 -0.43
CA CYS A 111 -7.49 3.14 -0.33
C CYS A 111 -8.12 3.76 -1.59
N ALA A 112 -7.71 3.30 -2.77
CA ALA A 112 -8.20 3.80 -4.05
C ALA A 112 -9.71 3.59 -4.18
N TYR A 113 -10.18 2.38 -3.88
CA TYR A 113 -11.62 2.10 -3.83
C TYR A 113 -12.35 3.04 -2.87
N ALA A 114 -11.85 3.19 -1.64
CA ALA A 114 -12.47 4.00 -0.60
C ALA A 114 -12.61 5.48 -1.00
N ILE A 115 -11.58 6.07 -1.61
CA ILE A 115 -11.62 7.50 -1.99
C ILE A 115 -12.21 7.75 -3.38
N GLY A 116 -12.45 6.69 -4.17
CA GLY A 116 -12.91 6.78 -5.56
C GLY A 116 -11.79 7.12 -6.55
N SER A 117 -10.58 6.63 -6.32
CA SER A 117 -9.44 6.72 -7.24
C SER A 117 -9.30 5.45 -8.08
N ASN A 118 -8.83 5.59 -9.31
CA ASN A 118 -8.37 4.49 -10.17
C ASN A 118 -6.87 4.63 -10.55
N LYS A 119 -6.16 5.63 -10.02
CA LYS A 119 -4.75 5.89 -10.31
C LYS A 119 -3.91 5.96 -9.04
N GLY A 120 -2.77 5.27 -9.06
CA GLY A 120 -1.83 5.25 -7.96
C GLY A 120 -0.38 5.39 -8.41
N TYR A 121 0.44 5.94 -7.52
CA TYR A 121 1.88 6.03 -7.71
C TYR A 121 2.59 5.58 -6.44
N ILE A 122 3.64 4.77 -6.60
CA ILE A 122 4.60 4.49 -5.53
C ILE A 122 5.84 5.33 -5.83
N TYR A 123 6.06 6.37 -5.03
CA TYR A 123 7.32 7.13 -5.10
C TYR A 123 8.34 6.41 -4.23
N CYS A 124 9.27 5.68 -4.87
CA CYS A 124 10.32 4.93 -4.19
C CYS A 124 11.66 5.63 -4.38
N ARG A 125 12.46 5.75 -3.33
CA ARG A 125 13.77 6.37 -3.41
C ARG A 125 14.68 5.69 -4.45
N GLY A 126 15.52 6.48 -5.11
CA GLY A 126 16.40 5.97 -6.17
C GLY A 126 17.49 5.02 -5.69
N GLU A 127 17.79 5.04 -4.38
CA GLU A 127 18.80 4.19 -3.75
C GLU A 127 18.33 2.76 -3.50
N TYR A 128 17.06 2.44 -3.81
CA TYR A 128 16.49 1.09 -3.72
C TYR A 128 16.17 0.48 -5.10
N PRO A 129 17.17 0.26 -5.98
CA PRO A 129 16.93 -0.25 -7.33
C PRO A 129 16.25 -1.64 -7.35
N GLU A 130 16.70 -2.55 -6.48
CA GLU A 130 16.14 -3.90 -6.39
C GLU A 130 14.68 -3.90 -5.93
N VAL A 131 14.33 -3.00 -4.99
CA VAL A 131 12.95 -2.84 -4.51
C VAL A 131 12.06 -2.28 -5.62
N ILE A 132 12.57 -1.31 -6.39
CA ILE A 132 11.84 -0.76 -7.53
C ILE A 132 11.51 -1.85 -8.55
N ASP A 133 12.47 -2.71 -8.88
CA ASP A 133 12.26 -3.79 -9.84
C ASP A 133 11.31 -4.86 -9.30
N LEU A 134 11.43 -5.21 -8.02
CA LEU A 134 10.50 -6.12 -7.34
C LEU A 134 9.07 -5.56 -7.32
N LEU A 135 8.89 -4.27 -7.05
CA LEU A 135 7.58 -3.62 -7.09
C LEU A 135 6.97 -3.62 -8.50
N LYS A 136 7.78 -3.37 -9.55
CA LYS A 136 7.30 -3.46 -10.94
C LYS A 136 6.81 -4.86 -11.27
N GLU A 137 7.60 -5.88 -10.92
CA GLU A 137 7.23 -7.28 -11.10
C GLU A 137 5.93 -7.64 -10.34
N ALA A 138 5.81 -7.20 -9.08
CA ALA A 138 4.59 -7.41 -8.29
C ALA A 138 3.35 -6.74 -8.91
N ILE A 139 3.51 -5.53 -9.47
CA ILE A 139 2.45 -4.82 -10.19
C ILE A 139 2.05 -5.59 -11.45
N ASP A 140 3.01 -6.07 -12.24
CA ASP A 140 2.75 -6.80 -13.47
C ASP A 140 2.03 -8.13 -13.20
N GLN A 141 2.42 -8.85 -12.13
CA GLN A 141 1.72 -10.04 -11.66
C GLN A 141 0.28 -9.73 -11.23
N ALA A 142 0.08 -8.66 -10.45
CA ALA A 142 -1.25 -8.26 -9.98
C ALA A 142 -2.17 -7.81 -11.13
N LYS A 143 -1.62 -7.11 -12.13
CA LYS A 143 -2.31 -6.76 -13.37
C LYS A 143 -2.69 -8.01 -14.17
N SER A 144 -1.74 -8.93 -14.36
CA SER A 144 -1.96 -10.18 -15.11
C SER A 144 -3.01 -11.08 -14.48
N LYS A 145 -3.11 -11.12 -13.14
CA LYS A 145 -4.15 -11.86 -12.41
C LYS A 145 -5.48 -11.11 -12.32
N GLY A 146 -5.55 -9.84 -12.75
CA GLY A 146 -6.77 -9.02 -12.71
C GLY A 146 -7.24 -8.62 -11.31
N VAL A 147 -6.45 -8.86 -10.26
CA VAL A 147 -6.86 -8.65 -8.86
C VAL A 147 -7.06 -7.17 -8.51
N LEU A 148 -6.32 -6.27 -9.19
CA LEU A 148 -6.43 -4.83 -8.99
C LEU A 148 -7.67 -4.21 -9.68
N GLY A 149 -8.38 -4.93 -10.54
CA GLY A 149 -9.49 -4.36 -11.32
C GLY A 149 -9.07 -3.10 -12.07
N ASP A 150 -9.83 -2.01 -11.94
CA ASP A 150 -9.56 -0.74 -12.63
C ASP A 150 -8.44 0.11 -11.98
N PHE A 151 -7.92 -0.31 -10.82
CA PHE A 151 -6.86 0.44 -10.15
C PHE A 151 -5.53 0.21 -10.85
N ASP A 152 -5.03 1.25 -11.51
CA ASP A 152 -3.74 1.25 -12.19
C ASP A 152 -2.69 1.97 -11.33
N VAL A 153 -1.56 1.29 -11.13
CA VAL A 153 -0.48 1.73 -10.27
C VAL A 153 0.86 1.54 -10.98
N GLU A 154 1.77 2.48 -10.76
CA GLU A 154 3.13 2.43 -11.27
C GLU A 154 4.14 2.96 -10.23
N VAL A 155 5.40 2.55 -10.40
CA VAL A 155 6.51 2.97 -9.54
C VAL A 155 7.22 4.15 -10.20
N ARG A 156 7.50 5.19 -9.41
CA ARG A 156 8.33 6.33 -9.78
C ARG A 156 9.58 6.32 -8.91
N SER A 157 10.74 6.26 -9.56
CA SER A 157 12.04 6.36 -8.87
C SER A 157 12.34 7.81 -8.50
N GLY A 158 12.78 8.03 -7.28
CA GLY A 158 13.42 9.27 -6.84
C GLY A 158 14.85 9.42 -7.37
N ALA A 159 15.48 10.54 -7.03
CA ALA A 159 16.84 10.90 -7.46
C ALA A 159 17.78 11.27 -6.28
N GLY A 160 17.54 10.70 -5.09
CA GLY A 160 18.43 10.81 -3.92
C GLY A 160 18.29 12.10 -3.10
N ALA A 161 17.08 12.66 -2.99
CA ALA A 161 16.83 13.89 -2.25
C ALA A 161 15.89 13.64 -1.05
N TYR A 162 16.43 13.73 0.17
CA TYR A 162 15.69 13.53 1.43
C TYR A 162 14.41 14.36 1.57
N VAL A 163 14.37 15.56 0.97
CA VAL A 163 13.21 16.47 1.03
C VAL A 163 11.99 15.98 0.22
N CYS A 164 12.15 14.90 -0.56
CA CYS A 164 11.05 14.30 -1.33
C CYS A 164 10.12 13.42 -0.48
N GLY A 165 10.55 12.98 0.70
CA GLY A 165 9.72 12.28 1.70
C GLY A 165 8.82 13.22 2.49
#